data_AF-A0A963QB97-F1
#
_entry.id   AF-A0A963QB97-F1
#
_cell.length_a   1.000
_cell.length_b   1.000
_cell.length_c   1.000
_cell.angle_alpha   90.00
_cell.angle_beta   90.00
_cell.angle_gamma   90.00
#
_symmetry.space_group_name_H-M   'P 1'
#
loop_
_entity.id
_entity.type
_entity.pdbx_description
1 polymer ?
#
loop_
_entity_poly.entity_id
_entity_poly.type
_entity_poly.pdbx_seq_one_letter_code
_entity_poly.pdbx_strand_id
1 'polypeptide(L)' 'GLVFECHGRRSTFLPQVWEQLATPRDFLGQLKAKAGFAPDFWSAEVRLQRYTVAKWAEDDTDRVEPGSAQAGLRA' A
#
# COMPACT_ATOMS: atom_id res chain seq x y z
N GLY A 1 5.31 5.06 3.62
CA GLY A 1 4.77 4.08 4.57
C GLY A 1 5.41 4.32 5.92
N LEU A 2 4.71 3.96 6.99
CA LEU A 2 5.20 4.07 8.37
C LEU A 2 4.98 2.76 9.11
N VAL A 3 6.02 2.30 9.80
CA VAL A 3 5.96 1.19 10.76
C VAL A 3 5.99 1.79 12.16
N PHE A 4 5.11 1.30 13.03
CA PHE A 4 5.09 1.59 14.45
C PHE A 4 5.40 0.30 15.23
N GLU A 5 6.26 0.41 16.23
CA GLU A 5 6.59 -0.69 17.13
C GLU A 5 6.69 -0.19 18.57
N CYS A 6 6.08 -0.92 19.51
CA CYS A 6 6.17 -0.64 20.94
C CYS A 6 5.83 -1.89 21.75
N HIS A 7 6.62 -2.22 22.78
CA HIS A 7 6.42 -3.38 23.66
C HIS A 7 6.13 -4.71 22.91
N GLY A 8 6.88 -5.01 21.85
CA GLY A 8 6.71 -6.22 21.05
C GLY A 8 5.49 -6.23 20.10
N ARG A 9 4.70 -5.15 20.08
CA ARG A 9 3.56 -4.98 19.16
C ARG A 9 3.97 -4.10 17.99
N ARG A 10 3.61 -4.52 16.77
CA ARG A 10 3.99 -3.83 15.53
C ARG A 10 2.79 -3.63 14.61
N SER A 11 2.73 -2.46 13.97
CA SER A 11 1.77 -2.16 12.91
C SER A 11 2.45 -1.41 11.77
N THR A 12 1.85 -1.46 10.58
CA THR A 12 2.35 -0.73 9.41
C THR A 12 1.20 -0.26 8.53
N PHE A 13 1.42 0.87 7.86
CA PHE A 13 0.58 1.33 6.76
C PHE A 13 1.42 1.64 5.52
N LEU A 14 0.93 1.19 4.37
CA LEU A 14 1.50 1.49 3.07
C LEU A 14 1.32 2.98 2.74
N PRO A 15 2.22 3.57 1.93
CA PRO A 15 2.08 4.95 1.48
C PRO A 15 0.70 5.24 0.85
N GLN A 16 0.13 4.29 0.10
CA GLN A 16 -1.18 4.46 -0.56
C GLN A 16 -2.35 4.63 0.43
N VAL A 17 -2.20 4.19 1.68
CA VAL A 17 -3.24 4.38 2.72
C VAL A 17 -3.28 5.84 3.19
N TRP A 18 -2.19 6.62 3.04
CA TRP A 18 -2.18 8.03 3.42
C TRP A 18 -3.21 8.88 2.68
N GLU A 19 -3.52 8.55 1.43
CA GLU A 19 -4.44 9.34 0.61
C GLU A 19 -5.89 9.30 1.13
N GLN A 20 -6.22 8.34 1.99
CA GLN A 20 -7.56 8.19 2.58
C GLN A 20 -7.68 8.87 3.96
N LEU A 21 -6.61 9.47 4.49
CA LEU A 21 -6.57 10.00 5.85
C LEU A 21 -6.30 11.50 5.83
N ALA A 22 -7.22 12.26 6.44
CA ALA A 22 -7.26 13.71 6.34
C ALA A 22 -6.07 14.41 7.03
N THR A 23 -5.52 13.84 8.11
CA THR A 23 -4.43 14.46 8.88
C THR A 23 -3.35 13.48 9.32
N PRO A 24 -2.09 13.93 9.50
CA PRO A 24 -1.02 13.11 10.06
C PRO A 24 -1.32 12.57 11.47
N ARG A 25 -2.09 13.32 12.27
CA ARG A 25 -2.49 12.92 13.63
C ARG A 25 -3.43 11.71 13.56
N ASP A 26 -4.43 11.74 12.68
CA ASP A 26 -5.38 10.64 12.52
C ASP A 26 -4.66 9.38 12.02
N PHE A 27 -3.70 9.54 11.12
CA PHE A 27 -2.85 8.44 10.66
C PHE A 27 -2.09 7.77 11.81
N LEU A 28 -1.40 8.55 12.63
CA LEU A 28 -0.66 8.01 13.78
C LEU A 28 -1.59 7.37 14.80
N GLY A 29 -2.76 7.98 15.05
CA GLY A 29 -3.79 7.43 15.93
C GLY A 29 -4.29 6.06 15.46
N GLN A 30 -4.59 5.92 14.17
CA GLN A 30 -4.99 4.64 13.57
C GLN A 30 -3.86 3.62 13.55
N LEU A 31 -2.62 4.05 13.35
CA LEU A 31 -1.46 3.15 13.35
C LEU A 31 -1.22 2.55 14.76
N LYS A 32 -1.35 3.37 15.80
CA LYS A 32 -1.33 2.92 17.20
C LYS A 32 -2.50 2.00 17.52
N ALA A 33 -3.72 2.36 17.11
CA ALA A 33 -4.92 1.54 17.29
C ALA A 33 -4.76 0.16 16.62
N LYS A 34 -4.16 0.11 15.44
CA LYS A 34 -3.84 -1.14 14.73
C LYS A 34 -2.80 -2.00 15.47
N ALA A 35 -1.91 -1.38 16.24
CA ALA A 35 -0.99 -2.08 17.16
C ALA A 35 -1.62 -2.39 18.53
N GLY A 36 -2.91 -2.09 18.74
CA GLY A 36 -3.64 -2.36 19.98
C GLY A 36 -3.41 -1.33 21.09
N PHE A 37 -3.02 -0.10 20.74
CA PHE A 37 -2.84 1.01 21.67
C PHE A 37 -3.93 2.07 21.50
N ALA A 38 -4.15 2.91 22.53
CA ALA A 38 -5.02 4.07 22.39
C ALA A 38 -4.46 5.07 21.35
N PRO A 39 -5.29 5.82 20.61
CA PRO A 39 -4.81 6.76 19.59
C PRO A 39 -3.88 7.87 20.12
N ASP A 40 -4.07 8.27 21.37
CA ASP A 40 -3.30 9.26 22.11
C ASP A 40 -2.09 8.66 22.85
N PHE A 41 -1.94 7.33 22.88
CA PHE A 41 -0.85 6.64 23.56
C PHE A 41 0.54 7.11 23.09
N TRP A 42 1.46 7.24 24.03
CA TRP A 42 2.87 7.48 23.78
C TRP A 42 3.73 6.80 24.84
N SER A 43 4.93 6.37 24.46
CA SER A 43 5.94 5.79 25.36
C SER A 43 7.34 6.12 24.82
N ALA A 44 8.33 6.18 25.71
CA ALA A 44 9.73 6.33 25.32
C ALA A 44 10.25 5.12 24.51
N GLU A 45 9.58 3.97 24.60
CA GLU A 45 9.93 2.75 23.87
C GLU A 45 9.35 2.71 22.44
N VAL A 46 8.61 3.73 22.02
CA VAL A 46 8.05 3.80 20.66
C VAL A 46 9.17 3.91 19.62
N ARG A 47 9.16 3.00 18.65
CA ARG A 47 10.02 3.03 17.47
C ARG A 47 9.18 3.28 16.23
N LEU A 48 9.59 4.27 15.44
CA LEU A 48 8.97 4.64 14.18
C LEU A 48 9.96 4.50 13.02
N GLN A 49 9.55 3.85 11.94
CA GLN A 49 10.38 3.69 10.74
C GLN A 49 9.58 4.07 9.49
N ARG A 50 10.23 4.79 8.57
CA ARG A 50 9.64 5.16 7.27
C ARG A 50 10.20 4.30 6.15
N TYR A 51 9.35 3.96 5.19
CA TYR A 51 9.75 3.23 3.98
C TYR A 51 8.98 3.72 2.75
N THR A 52 9.57 3.52 1.57
CA THR A 52 8.98 3.77 0.25
C THR A 52 8.53 2.46 -0.40
N VAL A 53 7.63 2.53 -1.37
CA VAL A 53 7.11 1.37 -2.11
C VAL A 53 7.23 1.66 -3.60
N ALA A 54 7.70 0.68 -4.36
CA ALA A 54 7.57 0.66 -5.82
C ALA A 54 6.39 -0.26 -6.18
N LYS A 55 5.43 0.26 -6.95
CA LYS A 55 4.29 -0.51 -7.45
C LYS A 55 4.61 -0.96 -8.88
N TRP A 56 4.36 -2.23 -9.16
CA TRP A 56 4.48 -2.83 -10.48
C TRP A 56 3.12 -3.40 -10.86
N ALA A 57 2.76 -3.33 -12.14
CA ALA A 57 1.59 -3.96 -12.71
C ALA A 57 2.02 -4.70 -13.99
N GLU A 58 1.46 -5.87 -14.22
CA GLU A 58 1.65 -6.57 -15.50
C GLU A 58 0.82 -5.86 -16.57
N ASP A 59 1.44 -5.64 -17.72
CA ASP A 59 0.79 -5.06 -18.89
C ASP A 59 0.13 -6.20 -19.68
N ASP A 60 -1.16 -6.10 -20.00
CA ASP A 60 -1.96 -7.14 -20.69
C ASP A 60 -1.56 -7.34 -22.17
N THR A 61 -0.51 -6.66 -22.65
CA THR A 61 -0.11 -6.58 -24.06
C THR A 61 0.39 -7.91 -24.66
N ASP A 62 0.46 -9.01 -23.92
CA ASP A 62 0.88 -10.31 -24.49
C ASP A 62 -0.24 -11.03 -25.27
N ARG A 63 -1.49 -10.52 -25.29
CA ARG A 63 -2.58 -11.11 -26.10
C ARG A 63 -2.80 -10.41 -27.44
N VAL A 64 -1.77 -10.34 -28.29
CA VAL A 64 -1.97 -10.08 -29.72
C VAL A 64 -2.02 -11.42 -30.44
N GLU A 65 -3.21 -11.91 -30.76
CA GLU A 65 -3.43 -13.05 -31.66
C GLU A 65 -3.07 -12.62 -33.11
N PRO A 66 -2.04 -13.18 -33.77
CA PRO A 66 -1.81 -12.92 -35.17
C PRO A 66 -2.67 -13.89 -36.00
N GLY A 67 -3.87 -13.47 -36.43
CA GLY A 67 -4.71 -14.43 -37.17
C GLY A 67 -6.07 -14.01 -37.71
N SER A 68 -6.37 -12.74 -37.95
CA SER A 68 -7.52 -12.37 -38.80
C SER A 68 -7.09 -12.27 -40.26
N ALA A 69 -6.71 -13.41 -40.87
CA ALA A 69 -6.61 -13.50 -42.32
C ALA A 69 -8.04 -13.44 -42.91
N GLN A 70 -8.38 -12.30 -43.53
CA GLN A 70 -9.55 -12.15 -44.39
C GLN A 70 -9.54 -13.22 -45.49
N ALA A 71 -10.38 -14.23 -45.35
CA ALA A 71 -10.78 -15.08 -46.46
C ALA A 71 -11.70 -14.26 -47.39
N GLY A 72 -11.11 -13.68 -48.43
CA GLY A 72 -11.88 -13.02 -49.48
C GLY A 72 -11.01 -12.37 -50.54
N LEU A 73 -10.45 -13.16 -51.47
CA LEU A 73 -10.36 -12.75 -52.89
C LEU A 73 -9.93 -13.90 -53.83
N ARG A 74 -10.83 -14.23 -54.77
CA ARG A 74 -10.61 -14.67 -56.18
C ARG A 74 -9.90 -16.00 -56.49
N ALA A 75 -10.63 -16.90 -57.15
CA ALA A 75 -10.48 -17.21 -58.57
C ALA A 75 -11.80 -17.75 -59.13
#